data_AF-A0A9X1ZWL3-F1
#
_entry.id   AF-A0A9X1ZWL3-F1
#
_cell.length_a   1.000
_cell.length_b   1.000
_cell.length_c   1.000
_cell.angle_alpha   90.00
_cell.angle_beta   90.00
_cell.angle_gamma   90.00
#
_symmetry.space_group_name_H-M   'P 1'
#
loop_
_entity.id
_entity.type
_entity.pdbx_description
1 polymer ?
#
loop_
_entity_poly.entity_id
_entity_poly.type
_entity_poly.pdbx_seq_one_letter_code
_entity_poly.pdbx_strand_id
1 'polypeptide(L)' 'MICVEIEQKRLQMLNLAKKYGMTAKVTVECSQELDKLLNLLQRNSH' A
#
# COMPACT_ATOMS: atom_id res chain seq x y z
N MET A 1 9.03 12.21 5.75
CA MET A 1 7.72 11.96 6.39
C MET A 1 6.87 10.97 5.60
N ILE A 2 6.84 11.05 4.26
CA ILE A 2 6.07 10.14 3.37
C ILE A 2 6.39 8.64 3.55
N CYS A 3 7.64 8.28 3.90
CA CYS A 3 8.00 6.87 4.13
C CYS A 3 7.22 6.19 5.27
N VAL A 4 6.82 6.94 6.31
CA VAL A 4 6.08 6.38 7.46
C VAL A 4 4.67 5.99 7.04
N GLU A 5 4.00 6.83 6.24
CA GLU A 5 2.66 6.54 5.73
C GLU A 5 2.65 5.34 4.78
N ILE A 6 3.70 5.18 3.97
CA ILE A 6 3.86 4.02 3.07
C ILE A 6 4.10 2.74 3.87
N GLU A 7 4.96 2.78 4.89
CA GLU A 7 5.17 1.63 5.78
C GLU A 7 3.90 1.23 6.53
N GLN A 8 3.14 2.21 7.04
CA GLN A 8 1.85 1.96 7.69
C GLN A 8 0.85 1.32 6.72
N LYS A 9 0.72 1.86 5.50
CA LYS A 9 -0.18 1.33 4.48
C LYS A 9 0.25 -0.07 4.00
N ARG A 10 1.56 -0.33 3.91
CA ARG A 10 2.12 -1.66 3.62
C ARG A 10 1.78 -2.68 4.70
N LEU A 11 1.92 -2.31 5.97
CA LEU A 11 1.51 -3.17 7.09
C LEU A 11 0.01 -3.46 7.08
N GLN A 12 -0.81 -2.46 6.75
CA GLN A 12 -2.26 -2.66 6.58
C GLN A 12 -2.57 -3.65 5.45
N MET A 13 -1.95 -3.50 4.28
CA MET A 13 -2.11 -4.43 3.16
C MET A 13 -1.73 -5.87 3.56
N LEU A 14 -0.62 -6.04 4.27
CA LEU A 14 -0.17 -7.37 4.76
C LEU A 14 -1.16 -7.96 5.77
N ASN A 15 -1.74 -7.15 6.66
CA ASN A 15 -2.76 -7.63 7.59
C ASN A 15 -4.05 -8.04 6.87
N LEU A 16 -4.48 -7.26 5.86
CA LEU A 16 -5.63 -7.61 5.03
C LEU A 16 -5.37 -8.87 4.20
N ALA A 17 -4.17 -9.01 3.64
CA ALA A 17 -3.75 -10.22 2.93
C ALA A 17 -3.76 -11.46 3.81
N LYS A 18 -3.29 -11.35 5.06
CA LYS A 18 -3.34 -12.44 6.04
C LYS A 18 -4.76 -12.81 6.44
N LYS A 19 -5.66 -11.82 6.53
CA LYS A 19 -7.04 -12.02 7.02
C LYS A 19 -8.01 -12.46 5.93
N TYR A 20 -7.91 -11.88 4.74
CA TYR A 20 -8.86 -12.04 3.64
C TYR A 20 -8.25 -12.68 2.39
N GLY A 21 -6.92 -12.77 2.30
CA GLY A 21 -6.20 -13.22 1.11
C GLY A 21 -5.74 -12.06 0.21
N MET A 22 -4.75 -12.33 -0.64
CA MET A 22 -4.18 -11.33 -1.57
C MET A 22 -5.17 -10.88 -2.65
N THR A 23 -6.12 -11.73 -3.02
CA THR A 23 -7.12 -11.46 -4.07
C THR A 23 -8.41 -10.87 -3.53
N ALA A 24 -8.55 -10.73 -2.20
CA ALA A 24 -9.72 -10.09 -1.63
C ALA A 24 -9.77 -8.63 -2.07
N LYS A 25 -10.97 -8.17 -2.45
CA LYS A 25 -11.20 -6.80 -2.92
C LYS A 25 -10.56 -5.75 -2.00
N VAL A 26 -10.70 -5.91 -0.69
CA VAL A 26 -10.12 -5.01 0.32
C VAL A 26 -8.58 -4.99 0.29
N THR A 27 -7.94 -6.12 0.04
CA THR A 27 -6.47 -6.23 -0.07
C THR A 27 -5.99 -5.63 -1.39
N VAL A 28 -6.73 -5.88 -2.47
CA VAL A 28 -6.43 -5.32 -3.80
C VAL A 28 -6.57 -3.80 -3.79
N GLU A 29 -7.65 -3.25 -3.24
CA GLU A 29 -7.85 -1.80 -3.06
C GLU A 29 -6.72 -1.19 -2.22
N CYS A 30 -6.35 -1.83 -1.11
CA CYS A 30 -5.24 -1.39 -0.27
C CYS A 30 -3.89 -1.40 -1.02
N SER A 31 -3.64 -2.42 -1.86
CA SER A 31 -2.43 -2.49 -2.69
C SER A 31 -2.38 -1.39 -3.75
N GLN A 32 -3.52 -1.03 -4.36
CA GLN A 32 -3.60 0.05 -5.34
C GLN A 32 -3.37 1.43 -4.71
N GLU A 33 -3.85 1.64 -3.48
CA GLU A 33 -3.55 2.88 -2.74
C GLU A 33 -2.07 2.98 -2.38
N LEU A 34 -1.46 1.87 -1.93
CA LEU A 34 -0.03 1.81 -1.64
C LEU A 34 0.81 2.11 -2.90
N ASP A 35 0.44 1.53 -4.04
CA ASP A 35 1.10 1.75 -5.32
C ASP A 35 1.02 3.22 -5.77
N LYS A 36 -0.13 3.88 -5.59
CA LYS A 36 -0.26 5.34 -5.85
C LYS A 36 0.70 6.16 -5.00
N LEU A 37 0.83 5.84 -3.71
CA LEU A 37 1.76 6.54 -2.81
C LEU A 37 3.22 6.34 -3.23
N LEU A 38 3.58 5.12 -3.63
CA LEU A 38 4.92 4.81 -4.14
C LEU A 38 5.21 5.53 -5.46
N ASN A 39 4.25 5.58 -6.38
CA ASN A 39 4.39 6.29 -7.65
C ASN A 39 4.57 7.81 -7.44
N LEU A 40 3.87 8.40 -6.47
CA LEU A 40 4.06 9.81 -6.11
C LEU A 40 5.47 10.08 -5.56
N LEU A 41 6.00 9.18 -4.73
CA LEU A 41 7.39 9.27 -4.28
C LEU A 41 8.39 9.14 -5.41
N GLN A 42 8.20 8.15 -6.27
CA GLN A 42 9.10 7.89 -7.39
C GLN A 42 9.13 9.07 -8.37
N ARG A 43 7.96 9.70 -8.63
CA ARG A 43 7.87 10.90 -9.47
C ARG A 43 8.51 12.13 -8.83
N ASN A 44 8.44 12.28 -7.52
CA ASN A 44 9.07 13.40 -6.80
C ASN A 44 10.59 13.23 -6.61
N SER A 45 11.15 12.07 -6.94
CA SER A 45 12.59 11.79 -6.85
C SER A 45 13.32 12.01 -8.19
N HIS A 46 12.68 12.66 -9.17
CA HIS A 46 13.21 13.01 -10.49
C HIS A 46 13.14 14.52 -10.67
#